data_AF-A0A1E1XPF9-F1
#
_entry.id   AF-A0A1E1XPF9-F1
#
_cell.length_a   1.000
_cell.length_b   1.000
_cell.length_c   1.000
_cell.angle_alpha   90.00
_cell.angle_beta   90.00
_cell.angle_gamma   90.00
#
_symmetry.space_group_name_H-M   'P 1'
#
loop_
_entity.id
_entity.type
_entity.pdbx_description
1 polymer ?
#
loop_
_entity_poly.entity_id
_entity_poly.type
_entity_poly.pdbx_seq_one_letter_code
_entity_poly.pdbx_strand_id
1 'polypeptide(L)'
;MSPGELECMRERKWWCFLLSSIFTFLAGLFIILIWRALAFLCCRKEKAGAYSPGAPKQPTAKKAPGAADAKRKAGEGAAEIGFMTEAKDWAGELISGQTTTGRILVVLVFLLSIASLIIYFIDASRDGVEKCQSWSTNTTQQIDLALNIFFMVYFFIRFIAASDKLWFMLELYSFVDYFTIPPSFVSIYLDRTWIGLRFLRALRMMSVPDILQYLNVLKTSSSIRLAQLVSIVISVWLTAAGIIHLLENSGDPLDFANARKLTYWECVYYLIVTMSTVGYGDVYCQTTLGQVFIVLFILVGLAVFASCIPEILELIGTRPKYGGEYRREHGKRHIVVCGHITYESVSHFLKDFLHEDREDVDVEVVFLHRKPPDLELEGLIKRHFTTVEFFQGSVMNPIDLQRVKVHEADACLVLANKYCQDPDAEDAANIMRVISIKNYSDDIRVIIQLMQYHNKAYLLNIPSWNWKRGDDVICVSELKLGFIAQSCLAPGFSTMMANLFAMRSYKTSPDMPAWQNDYLCGTGMEMYTESLSASFTGMTFPQAAELCFVKLKLLLLAIEVAVDDGADSKIAINPKKKIKITLNTQGFFIAQSADEVKRAWFYCKNCHEDIKDEKLIKKCKCKNRK
;
A
#
# COMPACT_ATOMS: atom_id res chain seq x y z
N MET A 1 24.49 49.95 16.27
CA MET A 1 24.62 49.69 17.72
C MET A 1 24.56 51.01 18.45
N SER A 2 23.74 51.11 19.50
CA SER A 2 23.74 52.25 20.41
C SER A 2 25.03 52.28 21.25
N PRO A 3 25.47 53.45 21.78
CA PRO A 3 26.69 53.53 22.60
C PRO A 3 26.68 52.58 23.81
N GLY A 4 25.51 52.37 24.43
CA GLY A 4 25.34 51.42 25.54
C GLY A 4 25.43 49.94 25.14
N GLU A 5 25.11 49.59 23.89
CA GLU A 5 25.31 48.22 23.38
C GLU A 5 26.80 47.90 23.18
N LEU A 6 27.62 48.88 22.77
CA LEU A 6 29.06 48.70 22.63
C LEU A 6 29.77 48.50 23.97
N GLU A 7 29.39 49.27 25.01
CA GLU A 7 29.94 49.09 26.36
C GLU A 7 29.53 47.75 26.97
N CYS A 8 28.29 47.31 26.74
CA CYS A 8 27.80 46.03 27.26
C CYS A 8 28.49 44.82 26.62
N MET A 9 28.89 44.92 25.34
CA MET A 9 29.59 43.88 24.59
C MET A 9 31.10 43.82 24.83
N ARG A 10 31.65 44.75 25.63
CA ARG A 10 33.09 44.80 25.96
C ARG A 10 33.55 43.62 26.82
N GLU A 11 32.64 43.06 27.63
CA GLU A 11 32.84 41.81 28.37
C GLU A 11 31.74 40.80 27.99
N ARG A 12 32.14 39.69 27.36
CA ARG A 12 31.25 38.56 27.03
C ARG A 12 30.93 37.75 28.29
N LYS A 13 29.66 37.41 28.51
CA LYS A 13 29.20 36.67 29.72
C LYS A 13 28.64 35.28 29.40
N TRP A 14 28.99 34.70 28.26
CA TRP A 14 28.58 33.34 27.87
C TRP A 14 28.79 32.26 28.95
N TRP A 15 29.87 32.35 29.74
CA TRP A 15 30.17 31.41 30.82
C TRP A 15 29.04 31.35 31.88
N CYS A 16 28.37 32.47 32.18
CA CYS A 16 27.26 32.50 33.14
C CYS A 16 26.08 31.63 32.69
N PHE A 17 25.79 31.60 31.39
CA PHE A 17 24.73 30.79 30.81
C PHE A 17 25.10 29.30 30.73
N LEU A 18 26.37 28.99 30.46
CA LEU A 18 26.86 27.61 30.46
C LEU A 18 26.88 27.04 31.89
N LEU A 19 27.39 27.82 32.85
CA LEU A 19 27.46 27.44 34.26
C LEU A 19 26.08 27.22 34.86
N SER A 20 25.05 27.98 34.48
CA SER A 20 23.69 27.73 34.98
C SER A 20 23.17 26.37 34.54
N SER A 21 23.41 25.98 33.28
CA SER A 21 23.04 24.66 32.76
C SER A 21 23.78 23.53 33.49
N ILE A 22 25.11 23.65 33.63
CA ILE A 22 25.95 22.66 34.31
C ILE A 22 25.57 22.55 35.80
N PHE A 23 25.35 23.68 36.47
CA PHE A 23 24.96 23.70 37.88
C PHE A 23 23.61 23.04 38.10
N THR A 24 22.60 23.32 37.26
CA THR A 24 21.28 22.66 37.38
C THR A 24 21.36 21.14 37.19
N PHE A 25 22.18 20.67 36.25
CA PHE A 25 22.44 19.24 36.07
C PHE A 25 23.13 18.61 37.30
N LEU A 26 24.24 19.19 37.77
CA LEU A 26 24.99 18.67 38.91
C LEU A 26 24.18 18.74 40.21
N ALA A 27 23.44 19.82 40.44
CA ALA A 27 22.55 19.96 41.60
C ALA A 27 21.44 18.91 41.57
N GLY A 28 20.79 18.69 40.41
CA GLY A 28 19.78 17.64 40.26
C GLY A 28 20.33 16.24 40.53
N LEU A 29 21.53 15.94 40.00
CA LEU A 29 22.20 14.65 40.22
C LEU A 29 22.57 14.46 41.70
N PHE A 30 23.09 15.50 42.35
CA PHE A 30 23.45 15.50 43.76
C PHE A 30 22.22 15.28 44.67
N ILE A 31 21.10 15.93 44.38
CA ILE A 31 19.83 15.74 45.10
C ILE A 31 19.38 14.27 45.02
N ILE A 32 19.45 13.65 43.85
CA ILE A 32 19.06 12.24 43.68
C ILE A 32 20.03 11.29 44.38
N LEU A 33 21.33 11.58 44.35
CA LEU A 33 22.33 10.78 45.07
C LEU A 33 22.16 10.89 46.58
N ILE A 34 21.89 12.10 47.11
CA ILE A 34 21.55 12.28 48.53
C ILE A 34 20.27 11.52 48.88
N TRP A 35 19.22 11.65 48.07
CA TRP A 35 17.97 10.93 48.30
C TRP A 35 18.18 9.40 48.31
N ARG A 36 18.96 8.87 47.37
CA ARG A 36 19.33 7.44 47.34
C ARG A 36 20.19 7.04 48.54
N ALA A 37 21.14 7.88 48.96
CA ALA A 37 21.98 7.62 50.13
C ALA A 37 21.16 7.64 51.43
N LEU A 38 20.22 8.58 51.58
CA LEU A 38 19.30 8.67 52.70
C LEU A 38 18.32 7.48 52.72
N ALA A 39 17.74 7.11 51.57
CA ALA A 39 16.90 5.92 51.46
C ALA A 39 17.68 4.64 51.79
N PHE A 40 18.94 4.53 51.34
CA PHE A 40 19.82 3.40 51.66
C PHE A 40 20.18 3.35 53.16
N LEU A 41 20.46 4.49 53.78
CA LEU A 41 20.74 4.60 55.22
C LEU A 41 19.50 4.29 56.08
N CYS A 42 18.31 4.74 55.68
CA CYS A 42 17.05 4.44 56.37
C CYS A 42 16.65 2.96 56.23
N CYS A 43 16.77 2.36 55.04
CA CYS A 43 16.51 0.93 54.82
C CYS A 43 17.52 0.00 55.52
N ARG A 44 18.73 0.49 55.83
CA ARG A 44 19.71 -0.25 56.65
C ARG A 44 19.30 -0.31 58.13
N LYS A 45 18.51 0.66 58.61
CA LYS A 45 18.00 0.70 59.98
C LYS A 45 16.90 -0.33 60.24
N GLU A 46 16.08 -0.66 59.23
CA GLU A 46 15.08 -1.74 59.33
C GLU A 46 15.67 -3.15 59.22
N LYS A 47 16.76 -3.34 58.46
CA LYS A 47 17.40 -4.66 58.32
C LYS A 47 18.27 -5.08 59.52
N ALA A 48 18.48 -4.21 60.51
CA ALA A 48 19.24 -4.52 61.73
C ALA A 48 18.39 -5.22 62.83
N GLY A 49 17.07 -5.37 62.63
CA GLY A 49 16.14 -5.90 63.66
C GLY A 49 15.59 -7.31 63.42
N ALA A 50 15.94 -8.02 62.34
CA ALA A 50 15.39 -9.33 62.06
C ALA A 50 16.46 -10.29 61.53
N TYR A 51 17.17 -10.95 62.46
CA TYR A 51 18.00 -12.12 62.17
C TYR A 51 17.58 -13.26 63.10
N SER A 52 16.86 -14.24 62.56
CA SER A 52 16.75 -15.58 63.15
C SER A 52 16.99 -16.59 62.01
N PRO A 53 17.91 -17.56 62.15
CA PRO A 53 18.28 -18.48 61.08
C PRO A 53 17.37 -19.72 61.08
N GLY A 54 16.86 -20.12 59.91
CA GLY A 54 16.14 -21.38 59.72
C GLY A 54 15.42 -21.48 58.37
N ALA A 55 15.89 -22.37 57.49
CA ALA A 55 15.49 -22.62 56.10
C ALA A 55 14.11 -23.31 55.93
N PRO A 56 13.63 -23.78 54.73
CA PRO A 56 14.01 -23.53 53.31
C PRO A 56 12.81 -23.23 52.34
N LYS A 57 13.20 -22.90 51.09
CA LYS A 57 12.51 -22.79 49.78
C LYS A 57 11.08 -23.38 49.56
N GLN A 58 10.17 -22.51 49.05
CA GLN A 58 9.09 -22.59 47.99
C GLN A 58 8.53 -23.96 47.47
N PRO A 59 7.36 -24.05 46.78
CA PRO A 59 6.34 -23.04 46.37
C PRO A 59 4.85 -23.49 46.50
N THR A 60 3.93 -22.64 46.00
CA THR A 60 2.56 -22.92 45.46
C THR A 60 1.33 -22.51 46.27
N ALA A 61 0.33 -22.09 45.49
CA ALA A 61 -0.87 -21.34 45.83
C ALA A 61 -1.87 -22.06 46.76
N LYS A 62 -2.63 -21.27 47.53
CA LYS A 62 -4.09 -21.43 47.70
C LYS A 62 -4.71 -20.24 48.45
N LYS A 63 -5.87 -19.80 47.97
CA LYS A 63 -6.80 -18.83 48.56
C LYS A 63 -7.32 -19.32 49.91
N ALA A 64 -7.42 -18.43 50.91
CA ALA A 64 -8.51 -18.38 51.89
C ALA A 64 -8.45 -17.06 52.70
N PRO A 65 -9.58 -16.58 53.26
CA PRO A 65 -9.81 -15.18 53.61
C PRO A 65 -9.57 -14.88 55.10
N GLY A 66 -9.21 -13.63 55.40
CA GLY A 66 -9.02 -13.18 56.79
C GLY A 66 -8.63 -11.72 56.86
N ALA A 67 -9.55 -10.83 56.48
CA ALA A 67 -9.42 -9.40 56.66
C ALA A 67 -10.03 -8.99 58.01
N ALA A 68 -9.19 -8.78 59.02
CA ALA A 68 -9.36 -7.84 60.13
C ALA A 68 -8.13 -8.00 61.05
N ASP A 69 -7.73 -6.94 61.74
CA ASP A 69 -6.76 -6.96 62.85
C ASP A 69 -5.24 -6.84 62.57
N ALA A 70 -4.83 -6.43 61.36
CA ALA A 70 -3.46 -5.94 61.13
C ALA A 70 -3.38 -4.46 60.70
N LYS A 71 -4.45 -3.68 60.90
CA LYS A 71 -4.60 -2.32 60.32
C LYS A 71 -4.44 -1.16 61.31
N ARG A 72 -3.70 -1.32 62.42
CA ARG A 72 -3.56 -0.24 63.44
C ARG A 72 -2.14 0.19 63.83
N LYS A 73 -1.07 -0.30 63.18
CA LYS A 73 0.31 0.15 63.45
C LYS A 73 1.20 0.37 62.22
N ALA A 74 0.62 0.80 61.10
CA ALA A 74 1.35 1.19 59.88
C ALA A 74 0.76 2.49 59.27
N GLY A 75 0.38 3.44 60.12
CA GLY A 75 -0.49 4.57 59.75
C GLY A 75 0.20 5.81 59.15
N GLU A 76 1.52 5.96 59.28
CA GLU A 76 2.18 7.22 58.86
C GLU A 76 3.13 7.04 57.65
N GLY A 77 3.78 5.89 57.49
CA GLY A 77 4.64 5.62 56.32
C GLY A 77 3.91 5.11 55.06
N ALA A 78 2.67 4.62 55.20
CA ALA A 78 1.91 4.05 54.06
C ALA A 78 1.17 5.11 53.23
N ALA A 79 0.89 6.29 53.79
CA ALA A 79 0.18 7.36 53.10
C ALA A 79 1.07 8.12 52.09
N GLU A 80 2.35 8.37 52.43
CA GLU A 80 3.32 9.00 51.52
C GLU A 80 3.68 8.10 50.33
N ILE A 81 3.78 6.78 50.56
CA ILE A 81 4.07 5.81 49.49
C ILE A 81 2.91 5.76 48.47
N GLY A 82 1.65 5.90 48.92
CA GLY A 82 0.47 5.92 48.06
C GLY A 82 0.40 7.14 47.13
N PHE A 83 0.68 8.34 47.64
CA PHE A 83 0.62 9.57 46.84
C PHE A 83 1.69 9.59 45.73
N MET A 84 2.92 9.16 46.04
CA MET A 84 3.99 9.11 45.03
C MET A 84 3.70 8.07 43.93
N THR A 85 3.07 6.94 44.28
CA THR A 85 2.66 5.95 43.27
C THR A 85 1.52 6.46 42.40
N GLU A 86 0.52 7.11 42.99
CA GLU A 86 -0.62 7.67 42.25
C GLU A 86 -0.19 8.80 41.31
N ALA A 87 0.70 9.69 41.77
CA ALA A 87 1.26 10.75 40.94
C ALA A 87 2.12 10.19 39.78
N LYS A 88 2.85 9.09 40.01
CA LYS A 88 3.63 8.42 38.97
C LYS A 88 2.73 7.81 37.89
N ASP A 89 1.67 7.12 38.30
CA ASP A 89 0.73 6.48 37.38
C ASP A 89 -0.03 7.53 36.56
N TRP A 90 -0.52 8.59 37.22
CA TRP A 90 -1.15 9.74 36.57
C TRP A 90 -0.22 10.40 35.53
N ALA A 91 1.04 10.66 35.90
CA ALA A 91 2.01 11.23 34.97
C ALA A 91 2.34 10.28 33.81
N GLY A 92 2.38 8.97 34.06
CA GLY A 92 2.60 7.94 33.05
C GLY A 92 1.46 7.86 32.02
N GLU A 93 0.20 7.93 32.47
CA GLU A 93 -0.97 7.98 31.59
C GLU A 93 -0.98 9.24 30.71
N LEU A 94 -0.51 10.36 31.25
CA LEU A 94 -0.46 11.64 30.53
C LEU A 94 0.60 11.64 29.43
N ILE A 95 1.76 11.00 29.65
CA ILE A 95 2.86 10.91 28.65
C ILE A 95 2.55 9.88 27.57
N SER A 96 1.95 8.74 27.94
CA SER A 96 1.67 7.65 27.00
C SER A 96 0.57 7.97 25.98
N GLY A 97 -0.13 9.10 26.10
CA GLY A 97 -1.16 9.54 25.15
C GLY A 97 -2.39 8.63 25.10
N GLN A 98 -2.59 7.79 26.14
CA GLN A 98 -3.74 6.90 26.24
C GLN A 98 -5.03 7.67 26.57
N THR A 99 -4.92 8.68 27.44
CA THR A 99 -6.01 9.59 27.80
C THR A 99 -6.16 10.72 26.77
N THR A 100 -7.36 11.29 26.65
CA THR A 100 -7.60 12.45 25.75
C THR A 100 -6.77 13.66 26.18
N THR A 101 -6.59 13.87 27.49
CA THR A 101 -5.71 14.90 28.06
C THR A 101 -4.24 14.65 27.71
N GLY A 102 -3.78 13.40 27.77
CA GLY A 102 -2.43 13.02 27.34
C GLY A 102 -2.19 13.28 25.86
N ARG A 103 -3.15 12.95 24.99
CA ARG A 103 -3.06 13.28 23.55
C ARG A 103 -2.94 14.77 23.30
N ILE A 104 -3.73 15.59 23.99
CA ILE A 104 -3.64 17.05 23.90
C ILE A 104 -2.25 17.52 24.34
N LEU A 105 -1.73 17.01 25.46
CA LEU A 105 -0.38 17.35 25.93
C LEU A 105 0.68 17.00 24.88
N VAL A 106 0.62 15.80 24.31
CA VAL A 106 1.59 15.31 23.31
C VAL A 106 1.55 16.15 22.03
N VAL A 107 0.35 16.48 21.52
CA VAL A 107 0.19 17.38 20.36
C VAL A 107 0.73 18.77 20.67
N LEU A 108 0.47 19.28 21.86
CA LEU A 108 0.91 20.60 22.28
C LEU A 108 2.44 20.64 22.42
N VAL A 109 3.07 19.61 23.01
CA VAL A 109 4.53 19.45 23.04
C VAL A 109 5.11 19.45 21.63
N PHE A 110 4.49 18.73 20.69
CA PHE A 110 4.92 18.72 19.29
C PHE A 110 4.88 20.12 18.66
N LEU A 111 3.73 20.81 18.71
CA LEU A 111 3.58 22.14 18.12
C LEU A 111 4.49 23.18 18.76
N LEU A 112 4.61 23.15 20.09
CA LEU A 112 5.49 24.07 20.82
C LEU A 112 6.97 23.78 20.58
N SER A 113 7.36 22.52 20.33
CA SER A 113 8.74 22.18 19.98
C SER A 113 9.15 22.75 18.63
N ILE A 114 8.25 22.69 17.63
CA ILE A 114 8.44 23.31 16.32
C ILE A 114 8.49 24.83 16.45
N ALA A 115 7.55 25.43 17.19
CA ALA A 115 7.55 26.88 17.44
C ALA A 115 8.84 27.36 18.12
N SER A 116 9.32 26.62 19.12
CA SER A 116 10.58 26.91 19.83
C SER A 116 11.82 26.82 18.93
N LEU A 117 11.80 25.90 17.95
CA LEU A 117 12.85 25.78 16.94
C LEU A 117 12.78 26.92 15.90
N ILE A 118 11.58 27.32 15.48
CA ILE A 118 11.38 28.46 14.58
C ILE A 118 11.88 29.76 15.22
N ILE A 119 11.61 29.97 16.51
CA ILE A 119 12.15 31.13 17.25
C ILE A 119 13.68 31.09 17.26
N TYR A 120 14.29 29.91 17.44
CA TYR A 120 15.74 29.78 17.31
C TYR A 120 16.22 30.18 15.91
N PHE A 121 15.56 29.78 14.82
CA PHE A 121 15.94 30.22 13.46
C PHE A 121 15.78 31.72 13.25
N ILE A 122 14.74 32.34 13.82
CA ILE A 122 14.53 33.78 13.75
C ILE A 122 15.64 34.51 14.52
N ASP A 123 15.99 34.05 15.72
CA ASP A 123 17.06 34.67 16.51
C ASP A 123 18.45 34.41 15.91
N ALA A 124 18.70 33.23 15.35
CA ALA A 124 19.97 32.85 14.72
C ALA A 124 20.21 33.50 13.34
N SER A 125 19.15 33.94 12.66
CA SER A 125 19.29 34.71 11.41
C SER A 125 19.62 36.19 11.64
N ARG A 126 19.53 36.68 12.88
CA ARG A 126 19.90 38.05 13.25
C ARG A 126 21.37 38.12 13.64
N ASP A 127 22.08 39.17 13.23
CA ASP A 127 23.52 39.30 13.46
C ASP A 127 23.96 39.27 14.94
N GLY A 128 24.94 38.42 15.27
CA GLY A 128 25.63 38.41 16.57
C GLY A 128 25.17 37.33 17.56
N VAL A 129 26.12 36.75 18.30
CA VAL A 129 25.91 35.63 19.25
C VAL A 129 25.35 36.08 20.61
N GLU A 130 25.76 37.26 21.08
CA GLU A 130 25.29 37.91 22.32
C GLU A 130 24.68 39.27 21.99
N LYS A 131 23.55 39.62 22.62
CA LYS A 131 22.93 40.96 22.54
C LYS A 131 22.50 41.44 23.91
N CYS A 132 22.77 42.71 24.20
CA CYS A 132 22.26 43.37 25.40
C CYS A 132 20.99 44.13 25.04
N GLN A 133 19.84 43.56 25.37
CA GLN A 133 18.55 44.18 25.12
C GLN A 133 17.66 43.93 26.34
N SER A 134 16.96 44.96 26.79
CA SER A 134 16.05 44.87 27.92
C SER A 134 14.87 43.96 27.60
N TRP A 135 14.47 43.15 28.59
CA TRP A 135 13.39 42.16 28.44
C TRP A 135 12.05 42.75 27.95
N SER A 136 11.73 43.98 28.34
CA SER A 136 10.47 44.64 27.96
C SER A 136 10.35 44.95 26.46
N THR A 137 11.48 45.13 25.76
CA THR A 137 11.51 45.54 24.36
C THR A 137 11.58 44.37 23.39
N ASN A 138 11.94 43.18 23.86
CA ASN A 138 12.16 42.01 23.01
C ASN A 138 11.01 40.99 23.07
N THR A 139 10.13 41.05 22.07
CA THR A 139 9.00 40.11 21.95
C THR A 139 9.43 38.67 21.72
N THR A 140 10.55 38.40 21.04
CA THR A 140 11.00 37.01 20.79
C THR A 140 11.45 36.34 22.09
N GLN A 141 12.09 37.10 22.99
CA GLN A 141 12.50 36.61 24.31
C GLN A 141 11.30 36.34 25.24
N GLN A 142 10.25 37.16 25.18
CA GLN A 142 9.03 36.95 25.97
C GLN A 142 8.31 35.67 25.56
N ILE A 143 8.18 35.43 24.24
CA ILE A 143 7.59 34.20 23.70
C ILE A 143 8.48 33.00 24.04
N ASP A 144 9.81 33.12 23.90
CA ASP A 144 10.75 32.05 24.23
C ASP A 144 10.65 31.62 25.70
N LEU A 145 10.52 32.58 26.62
CA LEU A 145 10.31 32.31 28.04
C LEU A 145 9.01 31.52 28.29
N ALA A 146 7.89 31.94 27.68
CA ALA A 146 6.61 31.25 27.83
C ALA A 146 6.70 29.78 27.39
N LEU A 147 7.41 29.51 26.28
CA LEU A 147 7.66 28.16 25.80
C LEU A 147 8.55 27.37 26.77
N ASN A 148 9.63 27.96 27.29
CA ASN A 148 10.52 27.27 28.23
C ASN A 148 9.85 26.99 29.59
N ILE A 149 8.92 27.84 30.06
CA ILE A 149 8.09 27.55 31.24
C ILE A 149 7.22 26.30 30.98
N PHE A 150 6.60 26.21 29.80
CA PHE A 150 5.85 25.01 29.44
C PHE A 150 6.75 23.76 29.41
N PHE A 151 7.93 23.84 28.78
CA PHE A 151 8.87 22.72 28.76
C PHE A 151 9.41 22.35 30.14
N MET A 152 9.52 23.30 31.06
CA MET A 152 9.89 23.05 32.44
C MET A 152 8.82 22.22 33.16
N VAL A 153 7.53 22.55 33.00
CA VAL A 153 6.42 21.74 33.54
C VAL A 153 6.45 20.35 32.91
N TYR A 154 6.63 20.26 31.59
CA TYR A 154 6.73 18.98 30.88
C TYR A 154 7.92 18.12 31.36
N PHE A 155 9.07 18.74 31.62
CA PHE A 155 10.24 18.08 32.22
C PHE A 155 9.91 17.48 33.58
N PHE A 156 9.22 18.21 34.46
CA PHE A 156 8.82 17.68 35.76
C PHE A 156 7.79 16.54 35.68
N ILE A 157 6.84 16.60 34.74
CA ILE A 157 5.89 15.50 34.50
C ILE A 157 6.65 14.23 34.09
N ARG A 158 7.62 14.36 33.16
CA ARG A 158 8.47 13.23 32.74
C ARG A 158 9.35 12.72 33.88
N PHE A 159 9.91 13.63 34.68
CA PHE A 159 10.69 13.27 35.87
C PHE A 159 9.87 12.45 36.87
N ILE A 160 8.60 12.80 37.12
CA ILE A 160 7.70 12.07 38.04
C ILE A 160 7.37 10.68 37.47
N ALA A 161 7.04 10.60 36.18
CA ALA A 161 6.69 9.33 35.53
C ALA A 161 7.86 8.32 35.45
N ALA A 162 9.10 8.81 35.34
CA ALA A 162 10.27 7.94 35.17
C ALA A 162 10.44 6.94 36.33
N SER A 163 10.66 5.67 36.02
CA SER A 163 10.94 4.63 37.03
C SER A 163 12.32 4.81 37.67
N ASP A 164 13.34 5.07 36.86
CA ASP A 164 14.71 5.32 37.30
C ASP A 164 15.10 6.78 37.15
N LYS A 165 15.09 7.52 38.27
CA LYS A 165 15.37 8.96 38.28
C LYS A 165 16.79 9.31 37.81
N LEU A 166 17.80 8.47 38.09
CA LEU A 166 19.17 8.71 37.62
C LEU A 166 19.33 8.52 36.11
N TRP A 167 18.73 7.46 35.55
CA TRP A 167 18.77 7.22 34.11
C TRP A 167 18.04 8.32 33.35
N PHE A 168 16.91 8.79 33.88
CA PHE A 168 16.18 9.92 33.32
C PHE A 168 17.03 11.21 33.24
N MET A 169 17.87 11.50 34.24
CA MET A 169 18.77 12.67 34.20
C MET A 169 19.84 12.54 33.10
N LEU A 170 20.18 11.32 32.68
CA LEU A 170 21.16 11.03 31.63
C LEU A 170 20.52 10.81 30.25
N GLU A 171 19.20 10.98 30.14
CA GLU A 171 18.47 10.84 28.89
C GLU A 171 18.72 12.03 27.97
N LEU A 172 18.83 11.80 26.65
CA LEU A 172 19.13 12.83 25.66
C LEU A 172 18.17 14.03 25.73
N TYR A 173 16.87 13.77 25.88
CA TYR A 173 15.87 14.83 25.96
C TYR A 173 15.98 15.66 27.24
N SER A 174 16.46 15.08 28.34
CA SER A 174 16.74 15.80 29.59
C SER A 174 17.95 16.73 29.42
N PHE A 175 18.99 16.29 28.68
CA PHE A 175 20.11 17.15 28.31
C PHE A 175 19.67 18.37 27.48
N VAL A 176 18.78 18.17 26.50
CA VAL A 176 18.23 19.30 25.73
C VAL A 176 17.54 20.31 26.65
N ASP A 177 16.78 19.86 27.64
CA ASP A 177 16.09 20.72 28.58
C ASP A 177 17.06 21.48 29.50
N TYR A 178 18.12 20.84 30.02
CA TYR A 178 19.13 21.51 30.85
C TYR A 178 19.89 22.62 30.11
N PHE A 179 20.14 22.46 28.81
CA PHE A 179 20.89 23.46 28.04
C PHE A 179 19.99 24.51 27.39
N THR A 180 18.66 24.39 27.49
CA THR A 180 17.72 25.33 26.87
C THR A 180 16.88 26.10 27.89
N ILE A 181 16.49 25.48 29.01
CA ILE A 181 15.58 26.07 30.00
C ILE A 181 16.33 27.04 30.95
N PRO A 182 17.35 26.64 31.73
CA PRO A 182 18.06 27.54 32.65
C PRO A 182 18.67 28.79 31.99
N PRO A 183 19.31 28.72 30.80
CA PRO A 183 19.84 29.91 30.13
C PRO A 183 18.78 30.97 29.82
N SER A 184 17.53 30.56 29.56
CA SER A 184 16.42 31.50 29.30
C SER A 184 16.05 32.33 30.52
N PHE A 185 16.14 31.75 31.73
CA PHE A 185 15.90 32.48 32.98
C PHE A 185 17.08 33.40 33.32
N VAL A 186 18.31 32.94 33.12
CA VAL A 186 19.52 33.77 33.29
C VAL A 186 19.53 34.96 32.33
N SER A 187 18.98 34.78 31.12
CA SER A 187 18.85 35.84 30.12
C SER A 187 18.02 37.03 30.61
N ILE A 188 17.02 36.79 31.45
CA ILE A 188 16.19 37.84 32.08
C ILE A 188 16.96 38.50 33.22
N TYR A 189 17.61 37.70 34.07
CA TYR A 189 18.37 38.22 35.21
C TYR A 189 19.54 39.13 34.79
N LEU A 190 20.16 38.84 33.64
CA LEU A 190 21.30 39.60 33.12
C LEU A 190 20.93 40.66 32.07
N ASP A 191 19.66 40.79 31.68
CA ASP A 191 19.20 41.62 30.53
C ASP A 191 20.04 41.43 29.25
N ARG A 192 20.43 40.17 29.00
CA ARG A 192 21.31 39.76 27.90
C ARG A 192 20.77 38.49 27.25
N THR A 193 20.72 38.46 25.92
CA THR A 193 20.36 37.26 25.15
C THR A 193 21.59 36.58 24.59
N TRP A 194 21.65 35.26 24.70
CA TRP A 194 22.71 34.42 24.18
C TRP A 194 22.10 33.29 23.35
N ILE A 195 22.55 33.15 22.10
CA ILE A 195 22.10 32.09 21.20
C ILE A 195 22.60 30.72 21.68
N GLY A 196 23.87 30.65 22.10
CA GLY A 196 24.49 29.50 22.78
C GLY A 196 24.07 28.13 22.24
N LEU A 197 23.59 27.28 23.14
CA LEU A 197 23.19 25.89 22.86
C LEU A 197 21.70 25.73 22.48
N ARG A 198 21.01 26.82 22.09
CA ARG A 198 19.59 26.76 21.71
C ARG A 198 19.33 25.87 20.49
N PHE A 199 20.34 25.61 19.64
CA PHE A 199 20.24 24.68 18.52
C PHE A 199 19.91 23.23 18.94
N LEU A 200 20.20 22.84 20.20
CA LEU A 200 19.83 21.53 20.74
C LEU A 200 18.33 21.27 20.72
N ARG A 201 17.50 22.32 20.58
CA ARG A 201 16.05 22.19 20.35
C ARG A 201 15.73 21.37 19.10
N ALA A 202 16.60 21.35 18.10
CA ALA A 202 16.42 20.52 16.91
C ALA A 202 16.39 19.01 17.22
N LEU A 203 17.08 18.56 18.28
CA LEU A 203 17.04 17.16 18.73
C LEU A 203 15.64 16.74 19.22
N ARG A 204 14.78 17.69 19.60
CA ARG A 204 13.39 17.38 19.97
C ARG A 204 12.58 16.82 18.78
N MET A 205 13.01 17.08 17.54
CA MET A 205 12.39 16.49 16.35
C MET A 205 12.47 14.95 16.38
N MET A 206 13.48 14.36 17.03
CA MET A 206 13.60 12.89 17.15
C MET A 206 12.39 12.24 17.81
N SER A 207 11.62 12.96 18.63
CA SER A 207 10.39 12.45 19.28
C SER A 207 9.16 12.45 18.37
N VAL A 208 9.21 13.11 17.20
CA VAL A 208 8.08 13.24 16.26
C VAL A 208 7.51 11.89 15.80
N PRO A 209 8.30 10.88 15.43
CA PRO A 209 7.78 9.57 15.04
C PRO A 209 6.97 8.91 16.16
N ASP A 210 7.48 8.97 17.39
CA ASP A 210 6.80 8.40 18.57
C ASP A 210 5.48 9.12 18.85
N ILE A 211 5.48 10.45 18.74
CA ILE A 211 4.27 11.28 18.86
C ILE A 211 3.24 10.90 17.79
N LEU A 212 3.64 10.78 16.53
CA LEU A 212 2.76 10.40 15.44
C LEU A 212 2.22 8.96 15.58
N GLN A 213 2.99 8.08 16.21
CA GLN A 213 2.56 6.74 16.57
C GLN A 213 1.52 6.77 17.70
N TYR A 214 1.73 7.56 18.76
CA TYR A 214 0.74 7.74 19.84
C TYR A 214 -0.58 8.33 19.33
N LEU A 215 -0.53 9.21 18.32
CA LEU A 215 -1.70 9.78 17.65
C LEU A 215 -2.34 8.84 16.63
N ASN A 216 -1.81 7.63 16.45
CA ASN A 216 -2.30 6.62 15.50
C ASN A 216 -2.35 7.11 14.04
N VAL A 217 -1.47 8.05 13.69
CA VAL A 217 -1.30 8.59 12.33
C VAL A 217 -0.43 7.63 11.51
N LEU A 218 0.68 7.16 12.10
CA LEU A 218 1.56 6.18 11.48
C LEU A 218 1.14 4.77 11.92
N LYS A 219 0.65 3.96 10.98
CA LYS A 219 0.12 2.62 11.26
C LYS A 219 1.00 1.48 10.75
N THR A 220 1.75 1.70 9.67
CA THR A 220 2.57 0.64 9.06
C THR A 220 4.00 0.70 9.60
N SER A 221 4.65 -0.47 9.72
CA SER A 221 6.06 -0.57 10.12
C SER A 221 6.95 0.24 9.19
N SER A 222 6.70 0.18 7.87
CA SER A 222 7.43 0.95 6.87
C SER A 222 7.27 2.47 7.06
N SER A 223 6.06 2.96 7.36
CA SER A 223 5.84 4.40 7.58
C SER A 223 6.48 4.89 8.88
N ILE A 224 6.45 4.08 9.93
CA ILE A 224 7.07 4.39 11.23
C ILE A 224 8.59 4.47 11.05
N ARG A 225 9.18 3.46 10.41
CA ARG A 225 10.62 3.40 10.15
C ARG A 225 11.08 4.57 9.27
N LEU A 226 10.32 4.90 8.21
CA LEU A 226 10.60 6.04 7.34
C LEU A 226 10.59 7.36 8.13
N ALA A 227 9.56 7.60 8.94
CA ALA A 227 9.47 8.81 9.76
C ALA A 227 10.62 8.91 10.78
N GLN A 228 11.02 7.78 11.38
CA GLN A 228 12.17 7.70 12.28
C GLN A 228 13.48 8.09 11.59
N LEU A 229 13.78 7.49 10.44
CA LEU A 229 15.01 7.79 9.69
C LEU A 229 15.06 9.26 9.25
N VAL A 230 13.97 9.77 8.67
CA VAL A 230 13.89 11.17 8.22
C VAL A 230 14.06 12.13 9.40
N SER A 231 13.42 11.85 10.53
CA SER A 231 13.55 12.69 11.72
C SER A 231 14.96 12.69 12.30
N ILE A 232 15.62 11.53 12.37
CA ILE A 232 17.01 11.41 12.83
C ILE A 232 17.95 12.20 11.92
N VAL A 233 17.84 12.04 10.59
CA VAL A 233 18.69 12.75 9.62
C VAL A 233 18.52 14.26 9.76
N ILE A 234 17.29 14.77 9.77
CA ILE A 234 17.00 16.21 9.88
C ILE A 234 17.49 16.78 11.22
N SER A 235 17.22 16.10 12.33
CA SER A 235 17.60 16.58 13.66
C SER A 235 19.12 16.62 13.85
N VAL A 236 19.86 15.60 13.38
CA VAL A 236 21.33 15.59 13.42
C VAL A 236 21.91 16.69 12.55
N TRP A 237 21.38 16.92 11.34
CA TRP A 237 21.83 17.98 10.44
C TRP A 237 21.65 19.37 11.02
N LEU A 238 20.46 19.69 11.53
CA LEU A 238 20.16 20.98 12.12
C LEU A 238 21.00 21.23 13.39
N THR A 239 21.18 20.20 14.22
CA THR A 239 22.00 20.32 15.43
C THR A 239 23.47 20.57 15.09
N ALA A 240 24.03 19.83 14.12
CA ALA A 240 25.40 20.03 13.68
C ALA A 240 25.62 21.40 13.02
N ALA A 241 24.63 21.89 12.24
CA ALA A 241 24.67 23.23 11.66
C ALA A 241 24.71 24.29 12.77
N GLY A 242 23.94 24.09 13.84
CA GLY A 242 23.95 24.93 15.03
C GLY A 242 25.28 24.94 15.78
N ILE A 243 25.96 23.79 15.86
CA ILE A 243 27.30 23.70 16.46
C ILE A 243 28.30 24.53 15.65
N ILE A 244 28.36 24.35 14.33
CA ILE A 244 29.27 25.11 13.46
C ILE A 244 28.94 26.60 13.51
N HIS A 245 27.66 26.95 13.45
CA HIS A 245 27.20 28.33 13.57
C HIS A 245 27.65 28.96 14.89
N LEU A 246 27.61 28.22 16.01
CA LEU A 246 28.10 28.72 17.30
C LEU A 246 29.63 28.88 17.30
N LEU A 247 30.37 27.87 16.83
CA LEU A 247 31.84 27.87 16.85
C LEU A 247 32.43 28.97 15.96
N GLU A 248 31.95 29.08 14.71
CA GLU A 248 32.48 30.05 13.73
C GLU A 248 32.13 31.50 14.11
N ASN A 249 30.90 31.75 14.59
CA ASN A 249 30.49 33.10 14.98
C ASN A 249 31.05 33.54 16.34
N SER A 250 31.36 32.61 17.24
CA SER A 250 31.97 32.94 18.52
C SER A 250 33.46 33.21 18.39
N GLY A 251 34.17 32.42 17.57
CA GLY A 251 35.63 32.40 17.48
C GLY A 251 36.27 31.51 18.55
N ASP A 252 37.57 31.24 18.41
CA ASP A 252 38.32 30.38 19.34
C ASP A 252 38.50 31.05 20.73
N PRO A 253 38.38 30.31 21.85
CA PRO A 253 38.22 30.84 23.21
C PRO A 253 39.42 31.56 23.82
N LEU A 254 40.56 31.61 23.12
CA LEU A 254 41.78 32.29 23.60
C LEU A 254 41.77 33.79 23.29
N ASP A 255 41.48 34.17 22.04
CA ASP A 255 41.50 35.58 21.60
C ASP A 255 40.18 36.03 20.95
N PHE A 256 39.26 35.10 20.62
CA PHE A 256 38.01 35.33 19.88
C PHE A 256 38.15 36.17 18.60
N ALA A 257 39.37 36.36 18.09
CA ALA A 257 39.70 37.25 16.98
C ALA A 257 39.33 36.65 15.61
N ASN A 258 39.36 35.32 15.49
CA ASN A 258 39.13 34.58 14.25
C ASN A 258 37.63 34.30 13.97
N ALA A 259 36.73 35.15 14.45
CA ALA A 259 35.30 34.95 14.29
C ALA A 259 34.86 35.29 12.85
N ARG A 260 34.25 34.32 12.16
CA ARG A 260 33.66 34.51 10.84
C ARG A 260 32.15 34.56 10.98
N LYS A 261 31.55 35.68 10.56
CA LYS A 261 30.09 35.84 10.55
C LYS A 261 29.49 34.98 9.45
N LEU A 262 28.99 33.81 9.83
CA LEU A 262 28.20 32.92 8.99
C LEU A 262 26.76 32.90 9.49
N THR A 263 25.81 33.00 8.57
CA THR A 263 24.40 32.79 8.89
C THR A 263 24.13 31.31 9.16
N TYR A 264 23.12 31.02 9.98
CA TYR A 264 22.74 29.63 10.27
C TYR A 264 22.45 28.83 9.00
N TRP A 265 21.81 29.44 8.00
CA TRP A 265 21.47 28.77 6.74
C TRP A 265 22.68 28.49 5.85
N GLU A 266 23.72 29.33 5.89
CA GLU A 266 25.01 29.03 5.23
C GLU A 266 25.69 27.82 5.89
N CYS A 267 25.59 27.67 7.21
CA CYS A 267 26.07 26.48 7.91
C CYS A 267 25.28 25.22 7.55
N VAL A 268 23.95 25.32 7.40
CA VAL A 268 23.11 24.20 6.93
C VAL A 268 23.51 23.79 5.51
N TYR A 269 23.65 24.77 4.60
CA TYR A 269 24.11 24.54 3.24
C TYR A 269 25.48 23.86 3.21
N TYR A 270 26.44 24.39 3.97
CA TYR A 270 27.78 23.83 4.08
C TYR A 270 27.77 22.36 4.51
N LEU A 271 26.93 22.00 5.50
CA LEU A 271 26.82 20.62 5.96
C LEU A 271 26.17 19.69 4.95
N ILE A 272 25.15 20.14 4.23
CA ILE A 272 24.51 19.34 3.18
C ILE A 272 25.51 19.04 2.05
N VAL A 273 26.28 20.05 1.61
CA VAL A 273 27.32 19.92 0.59
C VAL A 273 28.47 19.01 1.05
N THR A 274 28.83 19.08 2.33
CA THR A 274 29.91 18.26 2.89
C THR A 274 29.48 16.80 3.07
N MET A 275 28.26 16.54 3.61
CA MET A 275 27.72 15.19 3.78
C MET A 275 27.45 14.48 2.46
N SER A 276 26.99 15.21 1.45
CA SER A 276 26.81 14.69 0.09
C SER A 276 28.13 14.46 -0.64
N THR A 277 29.28 14.72 0.00
CA THR A 277 30.63 14.55 -0.55
C THR A 277 30.93 15.43 -1.78
N VAL A 278 30.13 16.50 -2.00
CA VAL A 278 30.29 17.41 -3.15
C VAL A 278 31.43 18.40 -2.92
N GLY A 279 31.42 19.09 -1.77
CA GLY A 279 32.53 19.95 -1.33
C GLY A 279 32.90 21.11 -2.27
N TYR A 280 31.98 22.01 -2.59
CA TYR A 280 32.24 23.16 -3.48
C TYR A 280 33.39 24.09 -3.03
N GLY A 281 33.62 24.22 -1.72
CA GLY A 281 34.69 25.05 -1.15
C GLY A 281 34.38 26.54 -1.10
N ASP A 282 33.14 26.94 -1.36
CA ASP A 282 32.63 28.31 -1.25
C ASP A 282 32.42 28.76 0.21
N VAL A 283 31.92 27.86 1.05
CA VAL A 283 31.81 28.03 2.51
C VAL A 283 32.68 26.96 3.18
N TYR A 284 33.44 27.35 4.20
CA TYR A 284 34.31 26.46 4.98
C TYR A 284 34.60 27.03 6.38
N CYS A 285 34.90 26.13 7.32
CA CYS A 285 35.24 26.48 8.70
C CYS A 285 36.67 27.04 8.79
N GLN A 286 36.83 28.22 9.38
CA GLN A 286 38.15 28.84 9.61
C GLN A 286 38.62 28.65 11.04
N THR A 287 37.71 28.46 11.99
CA THR A 287 38.07 28.28 13.41
C THR A 287 38.69 26.92 13.66
N THR A 288 39.63 26.85 14.61
CA THR A 288 40.30 25.58 14.96
C THR A 288 39.29 24.58 15.51
N LEU A 289 38.37 25.04 16.36
CA LEU A 289 37.31 24.19 16.92
C LEU A 289 36.30 23.74 15.85
N GLY A 290 35.95 24.62 14.91
CA GLY A 290 35.07 24.27 13.78
C GLY A 290 35.70 23.22 12.87
N GLN A 291 37.00 23.32 12.60
CA GLN A 291 37.76 22.35 11.81
C GLN A 291 37.84 20.98 12.49
N VAL A 292 38.11 20.93 13.81
CA VAL A 292 38.11 19.67 14.57
C VAL A 292 36.71 19.04 14.56
N PHE A 293 35.66 19.84 14.74
CA PHE A 293 34.29 19.36 14.70
C PHE A 293 33.92 18.77 13.35
N ILE A 294 34.23 19.47 12.24
CA ILE A 294 33.85 18.98 10.91
C ILE A 294 34.59 17.68 10.54
N VAL A 295 35.85 17.51 10.96
CA VAL A 295 36.59 16.24 10.74
C VAL A 295 35.90 15.07 11.43
N LEU A 296 35.53 15.24 12.71
CA LEU A 296 34.78 14.22 13.45
C LEU A 296 33.39 14.00 12.84
N PHE A 297 32.73 15.07 12.42
CA PHE A 297 31.40 15.02 11.83
C PHE A 297 31.39 14.30 10.48
N ILE A 298 32.41 14.47 9.63
CA ILE A 298 32.51 13.76 8.35
C ILE A 298 32.59 12.24 8.59
N LEU A 299 33.38 11.79 9.56
CA LEU A 299 33.52 10.36 9.87
C LEU A 299 32.18 9.71 10.26
N VAL A 300 31.39 10.38 11.11
CA VAL A 300 30.08 9.88 11.56
C VAL A 300 28.99 10.14 10.50
N GLY A 301 28.98 11.33 9.93
CA GLY A 301 27.99 11.80 8.97
C GLY A 301 27.99 10.99 7.68
N LEU A 302 29.17 10.60 7.17
CA LEU A 302 29.27 9.74 5.99
C LEU A 302 28.65 8.36 6.25
N ALA A 303 28.91 7.76 7.42
CA ALA A 303 28.34 6.46 7.80
C ALA A 303 26.81 6.53 7.90
N VAL A 304 26.27 7.57 8.56
CA VAL A 304 24.82 7.79 8.68
C VAL A 304 24.18 8.06 7.32
N PHE A 305 24.81 8.88 6.47
CA PHE A 305 24.28 9.20 5.15
C PHE A 305 24.25 7.95 4.25
N ALA A 306 25.33 7.17 4.25
CA ALA A 306 25.45 5.95 3.45
C ALA A 306 24.47 4.85 3.87
N SER A 307 24.08 4.77 5.14
CA SER A 307 23.07 3.80 5.59
C SER A 307 21.64 4.29 5.43
N CYS A 308 21.36 5.54 5.82
CA CYS A 308 19.98 6.03 5.93
C CYS A 308 19.36 6.36 4.57
N ILE A 309 20.13 6.93 3.63
CA ILE A 309 19.57 7.37 2.34
C ILE A 309 19.09 6.18 1.48
N PRO A 310 19.86 5.10 1.30
CA PRO A 310 19.38 3.92 0.59
C PRO A 310 18.15 3.28 1.25
N GLU A 311 18.13 3.18 2.58
CA GLU A 311 16.98 2.63 3.33
C GLU A 311 15.72 3.48 3.13
N ILE A 312 15.85 4.82 3.14
CA ILE A 312 14.74 5.75 2.83
C ILE A 312 14.26 5.53 1.39
N LEU A 313 15.16 5.39 0.42
CA LEU A 313 14.80 5.18 -0.99
C LEU A 313 14.07 3.86 -1.21
N GLU A 314 14.50 2.79 -0.55
CA GLU A 314 13.83 1.49 -0.60
C GLU A 314 12.42 1.57 0.00
N LEU A 315 12.28 2.17 1.17
CA LEU A 315 10.98 2.33 1.84
C LEU A 315 10.00 3.18 1.03
N ILE A 316 10.47 4.23 0.34
CA ILE A 316 9.62 5.03 -0.57
C ILE A 316 9.30 4.26 -1.86
N GLY A 317 10.23 3.44 -2.35
CA GLY A 317 10.11 2.67 -3.60
C GLY A 317 9.14 1.49 -3.53
N THR A 318 8.84 0.97 -2.32
CA THR A 318 7.94 -0.20 -2.13
C THR A 318 6.45 0.06 -2.39
N ARG A 319 6.06 1.21 -2.96
CA ARG A 319 4.66 1.47 -3.31
C ARG A 319 4.18 0.49 -4.39
N PRO A 320 3.09 -0.26 -4.17
CA PRO A 320 2.61 -1.23 -5.15
C PRO A 320 2.15 -0.51 -6.42
N LYS A 321 2.90 -0.70 -7.51
CA LYS A 321 2.66 -0.08 -8.82
C LYS A 321 1.29 -0.41 -9.38
N TYR A 322 0.85 -1.65 -9.20
CA TYR A 322 -0.46 -2.15 -9.63
C TYR A 322 -1.50 -2.02 -8.52
N GLY A 323 -1.47 -0.86 -7.84
CA GLY A 323 -2.40 -0.37 -6.82
C GLY A 323 -3.68 0.25 -7.42
N GLY A 324 -4.41 1.08 -6.66
CA GLY A 324 -5.54 1.87 -7.19
C GLY A 324 -6.90 1.18 -7.19
N GLU A 325 -7.85 1.65 -7.99
CA GLU A 325 -9.21 1.09 -8.14
C GLU A 325 -9.58 1.17 -9.62
N TYR A 326 -10.28 0.15 -10.14
CA TYR A 326 -10.77 0.15 -11.51
C TYR A 326 -11.84 1.22 -11.72
N ARG A 327 -11.62 2.12 -12.67
CA ARG A 327 -12.54 3.20 -13.00
C ARG A 327 -13.20 2.92 -14.34
N ARG A 328 -14.35 2.27 -14.25
CA ARG A 328 -15.22 2.02 -15.40
C ARG A 328 -15.56 3.30 -16.18
N GLU A 329 -15.35 3.27 -17.48
CA GLU A 329 -15.88 4.27 -18.40
C GLU A 329 -17.36 4.03 -18.70
N HIS A 330 -18.13 5.10 -18.80
CA HIS A 330 -19.59 5.02 -18.98
C HIS A 330 -19.94 4.37 -20.33
N GLY A 331 -20.65 3.26 -20.31
CA GLY A 331 -21.09 2.53 -21.52
C GLY A 331 -20.22 1.34 -21.91
N LYS A 332 -18.97 1.27 -21.44
CA LYS A 332 -18.12 0.08 -21.63
C LYS A 332 -18.47 -1.02 -20.62
N ARG A 333 -18.30 -2.26 -21.06
CA ARG A 333 -18.38 -3.45 -20.20
C ARG A 333 -16.97 -3.92 -19.90
N HIS A 334 -16.79 -4.60 -18.79
CA HIS A 334 -15.51 -5.21 -18.46
C HIS A 334 -15.69 -6.65 -18.00
N ILE A 335 -14.64 -7.43 -18.22
CA ILE A 335 -14.52 -8.79 -17.73
C ILE A 335 -13.37 -8.88 -16.74
N VAL A 336 -13.51 -9.75 -15.74
CA VAL A 336 -12.49 -9.95 -14.71
C VAL A 336 -11.84 -11.31 -14.93
N VAL A 337 -10.55 -11.31 -15.24
CA VAL A 337 -9.77 -12.53 -15.44
C VAL A 337 -8.90 -12.78 -14.22
N CYS A 338 -8.96 -13.99 -13.68
CA CYS A 338 -8.20 -14.39 -12.50
C CYS A 338 -7.71 -15.84 -12.62
N GLY A 339 -6.96 -16.29 -11.62
CA GLY A 339 -6.39 -17.64 -11.57
C GLY A 339 -4.93 -17.67 -11.99
N HIS A 340 -4.58 -18.57 -12.91
CA HIS A 340 -3.22 -18.72 -13.43
C HIS A 340 -2.92 -17.71 -14.56
N ILE A 341 -2.36 -16.56 -14.15
CA ILE A 341 -2.01 -15.45 -15.03
C ILE A 341 -0.50 -15.46 -15.28
N THR A 342 -0.09 -15.81 -16.50
CA THR A 342 1.29 -15.79 -17.00
C THR A 342 1.31 -15.14 -18.38
N TYR A 343 2.50 -14.79 -18.89
CA TYR A 343 2.62 -14.24 -20.24
C TYR A 343 1.98 -15.14 -21.30
N GLU A 344 2.23 -16.45 -21.24
CA GLU A 344 1.68 -17.43 -22.19
C GLU A 344 0.15 -17.49 -22.10
N SER A 345 -0.41 -17.66 -20.89
CA SER A 345 -1.86 -17.77 -20.71
C SER A 345 -2.60 -16.50 -21.13
N VAL A 346 -2.05 -15.33 -20.80
CA VAL A 346 -2.62 -14.03 -21.18
C VAL A 346 -2.44 -13.76 -22.67
N SER A 347 -1.30 -14.09 -23.27
CA SER A 347 -1.07 -13.86 -24.71
C SER A 347 -2.02 -14.69 -25.56
N HIS A 348 -2.20 -15.97 -25.24
CA HIS A 348 -3.17 -16.82 -25.93
C HIS A 348 -4.59 -16.32 -25.72
N PHE A 349 -4.96 -15.96 -24.49
CA PHE A 349 -6.28 -15.41 -24.19
C PHE A 349 -6.57 -14.13 -24.97
N LEU A 350 -5.66 -13.15 -24.97
CA LEU A 350 -5.88 -11.87 -25.65
C LEU A 350 -5.89 -12.00 -27.18
N LYS A 351 -5.10 -12.91 -27.76
CA LYS A 351 -5.13 -13.19 -29.20
C LYS A 351 -6.48 -13.69 -29.67
N ASP A 352 -7.11 -14.56 -28.88
CA ASP A 352 -8.44 -15.08 -29.19
C ASP A 352 -9.53 -14.06 -28.82
N PHE A 353 -9.40 -13.39 -27.67
CA PHE A 353 -10.46 -12.51 -27.15
C PHE A 353 -10.58 -11.18 -27.91
N LEU A 354 -9.45 -10.57 -28.29
CA LEU A 354 -9.38 -9.29 -29.01
C LEU A 354 -9.14 -9.47 -30.51
N HIS A 355 -9.55 -10.60 -31.09
CA HIS A 355 -9.37 -10.88 -32.51
C HIS A 355 -10.25 -9.96 -33.38
N GLU A 356 -9.74 -9.52 -34.54
CA GLU A 356 -10.43 -8.60 -35.47
C GLU A 356 -11.71 -9.20 -36.08
N ASP A 357 -11.80 -10.53 -36.16
CA ASP A 357 -12.98 -11.23 -36.73
C ASP A 357 -14.18 -11.27 -35.76
N ARG A 358 -14.00 -10.87 -34.50
CA ARG A 358 -15.13 -10.63 -33.60
C ARG A 358 -15.78 -9.30 -33.93
N GLU A 359 -17.10 -9.23 -33.70
CA GLU A 359 -17.79 -7.94 -33.72
C GLU A 359 -17.07 -6.95 -32.80
N ASP A 360 -17.09 -5.65 -33.12
CA ASP A 360 -16.52 -4.58 -32.27
C ASP A 360 -17.14 -4.62 -30.87
N VAL A 361 -16.60 -5.46 -29.98
CA VAL A 361 -17.03 -5.56 -28.60
C VAL A 361 -16.12 -4.64 -27.80
N ASP A 362 -16.63 -3.47 -27.46
CA ASP A 362 -16.01 -2.52 -26.52
C ASP A 362 -16.00 -3.11 -25.09
N VAL A 363 -15.16 -4.13 -24.88
CA VAL A 363 -14.99 -4.84 -23.61
C VAL A 363 -13.56 -4.69 -23.12
N GLU A 364 -13.43 -4.18 -21.90
CA GLU A 364 -12.16 -4.08 -21.20
C GLU A 364 -11.86 -5.37 -20.41
N VAL A 365 -10.60 -5.77 -20.38
CA VAL A 365 -10.12 -6.96 -19.69
C VAL A 365 -9.33 -6.54 -18.46
N VAL A 366 -9.84 -6.92 -17.29
CA VAL A 366 -9.21 -6.59 -16.01
C VAL A 366 -8.61 -7.86 -15.39
N PHE A 367 -7.28 -7.90 -15.30
CA PHE A 367 -6.56 -9.02 -14.68
C PHE A 367 -6.37 -8.78 -13.18
N LEU A 368 -6.77 -9.75 -12.35
CA LEU A 368 -6.57 -9.73 -10.90
C LEU A 368 -5.66 -10.89 -10.47
N HIS A 369 -4.43 -10.58 -10.05
CA HIS A 369 -3.44 -11.58 -9.63
C HIS A 369 -2.64 -11.17 -8.39
N ARG A 370 -2.22 -12.13 -7.57
CA ARG A 370 -1.51 -11.86 -6.31
C ARG A 370 -0.10 -11.34 -6.51
N LYS A 371 0.62 -11.93 -7.47
CA LYS A 371 2.00 -11.56 -7.80
C LYS A 371 2.01 -10.40 -8.81
N PRO A 372 2.99 -9.49 -8.74
CA PRO A 372 3.19 -8.51 -9.80
C PRO A 372 3.51 -9.23 -11.12
N PRO A 373 3.18 -8.61 -12.28
CA PRO A 373 3.45 -9.20 -13.58
C PRO A 373 4.96 -9.20 -13.86
N ASP A 374 5.42 -10.25 -14.53
CA ASP A 374 6.79 -10.31 -15.05
C ASP A 374 7.01 -9.25 -16.15
N LEU A 375 8.27 -8.92 -16.46
CA LEU A 375 8.60 -7.87 -17.44
C LEU A 375 7.97 -8.10 -18.82
N GLU A 376 7.86 -9.35 -19.25
CA GLU A 376 7.21 -9.72 -20.52
C GLU A 376 5.71 -9.46 -20.49
N LEU A 377 5.04 -9.82 -19.38
CA LEU A 377 3.62 -9.56 -19.18
C LEU A 377 3.34 -8.06 -19.03
N GLU A 378 4.22 -7.32 -18.33
CA GLU A 378 4.14 -5.86 -18.29
C GLU A 378 4.24 -5.25 -19.70
N GLY A 379 5.15 -5.76 -20.54
CA GLY A 379 5.27 -5.36 -21.94
C GLY A 379 4.00 -5.64 -22.74
N LEU A 380 3.36 -6.79 -22.51
CA LEU A 380 2.10 -7.15 -23.17
C LEU A 380 0.94 -6.24 -22.74
N ILE A 381 0.80 -5.96 -21.44
CA ILE A 381 -0.24 -5.07 -20.89
C ILE A 381 -0.07 -3.65 -21.48
N LYS A 382 1.17 -3.13 -21.56
CA LYS A 382 1.43 -1.81 -22.15
C LYS A 382 1.09 -1.72 -23.64
N ARG A 383 1.21 -2.81 -24.40
CA ARG A 383 0.80 -2.83 -25.82
C ARG A 383 -0.71 -2.69 -25.97
N HIS A 384 -1.48 -3.22 -25.02
CA HIS A 384 -2.94 -3.17 -25.01
C HIS A 384 -3.49 -2.23 -23.93
N PHE A 385 -2.83 -1.09 -23.68
CA PHE A 385 -3.14 -0.22 -22.55
C PHE A 385 -4.57 0.36 -22.55
N THR A 386 -5.23 0.41 -23.71
CA THR A 386 -6.60 0.91 -23.84
C THR A 386 -7.67 -0.12 -23.51
N THR A 387 -7.34 -1.40 -23.58
CA THR A 387 -8.29 -2.51 -23.40
C THR A 387 -7.95 -3.41 -22.23
N VAL A 388 -6.72 -3.36 -21.72
CA VAL A 388 -6.23 -4.27 -20.67
C VAL A 388 -5.69 -3.49 -19.47
N GLU A 389 -6.22 -3.81 -18.29
CA GLU A 389 -5.71 -3.33 -17.00
C GLU A 389 -5.31 -4.48 -16.09
N PHE A 390 -4.34 -4.23 -15.21
CA PHE A 390 -3.85 -5.23 -14.25
C PHE A 390 -3.86 -4.67 -12.83
N PHE A 391 -4.45 -5.43 -11.92
CA PHE A 391 -4.50 -5.13 -10.48
C PHE A 391 -3.83 -6.24 -9.68
N GLN A 392 -2.94 -5.84 -8.78
CA GLN A 392 -2.34 -6.75 -7.83
C GLN A 392 -3.29 -6.98 -6.64
N GLY A 393 -3.75 -8.21 -6.44
CA GLY A 393 -4.68 -8.57 -5.37
C GLY A 393 -5.13 -10.02 -5.43
N SER A 394 -5.99 -10.42 -4.50
CA SER A 394 -6.52 -11.78 -4.41
C SER A 394 -8.03 -11.80 -4.52
N VAL A 395 -8.55 -12.65 -5.40
CA VAL A 395 -10.00 -12.93 -5.53
C VAL A 395 -10.64 -13.38 -4.20
N MET A 396 -9.85 -13.98 -3.31
CA MET A 396 -10.30 -14.41 -1.97
C MET A 396 -10.61 -13.24 -1.02
N ASN A 397 -10.17 -12.02 -1.35
CA ASN A 397 -10.35 -10.85 -0.51
C ASN A 397 -11.49 -9.98 -1.08
N PRO A 398 -12.57 -9.73 -0.32
CA PRO A 398 -13.70 -8.94 -0.82
C PRO A 398 -13.31 -7.50 -1.17
N ILE A 399 -12.29 -6.93 -0.52
CA ILE A 399 -11.79 -5.57 -0.82
C ILE A 399 -11.20 -5.51 -2.24
N ASP A 400 -10.49 -6.57 -2.66
CA ASP A 400 -9.91 -6.64 -4.01
C ASP A 400 -11.00 -6.87 -5.08
N LEU A 401 -12.06 -7.61 -4.75
CA LEU A 401 -13.23 -7.79 -5.62
C LEU A 401 -14.00 -6.47 -5.82
N GLN A 402 -14.17 -5.70 -4.73
CA GLN A 402 -14.77 -4.37 -4.79
C GLN A 402 -13.92 -3.42 -5.64
N ARG A 403 -12.60 -3.46 -5.46
CA ARG A 403 -11.63 -2.63 -6.19
C ARG A 403 -11.65 -2.85 -7.70
N VAL A 404 -11.92 -4.08 -8.13
CA VAL A 404 -12.05 -4.47 -9.55
C VAL A 404 -13.51 -4.37 -10.04
N LYS A 405 -14.45 -3.95 -9.17
CA LYS A 405 -15.88 -3.80 -9.46
C LYS A 405 -16.51 -5.06 -10.04
N VAL A 406 -16.26 -6.19 -9.40
CA VAL A 406 -16.76 -7.51 -9.84
C VAL A 406 -18.29 -7.54 -9.95
N HIS A 407 -19.01 -6.80 -9.10
CA HIS A 407 -20.48 -6.70 -9.15
C HIS A 407 -21.03 -6.05 -10.43
N GLU A 408 -20.21 -5.23 -11.11
CA GLU A 408 -20.56 -4.55 -12.37
C GLU A 408 -19.97 -5.26 -13.61
N ALA A 409 -19.14 -6.28 -13.41
CA ALA A 409 -18.50 -7.01 -14.50
C ALA A 409 -19.51 -7.90 -15.23
N ASP A 410 -19.34 -8.05 -16.55
CA ASP A 410 -20.21 -8.88 -17.38
C ASP A 410 -19.97 -10.38 -17.12
N ALA A 411 -18.71 -10.76 -16.89
CA ALA A 411 -18.32 -12.11 -16.53
C ALA A 411 -16.97 -12.14 -15.78
N CYS A 412 -16.76 -13.21 -15.00
CA CYS A 412 -15.47 -13.55 -14.42
C CYS A 412 -14.92 -14.86 -15.00
N LEU A 413 -13.68 -14.83 -15.48
CA LEU A 413 -12.99 -15.99 -16.05
C LEU A 413 -11.89 -16.46 -15.10
N VAL A 414 -11.91 -17.74 -14.74
CA VAL A 414 -10.93 -18.39 -13.87
C VAL A 414 -10.07 -19.34 -14.71
N LEU A 415 -8.82 -18.94 -14.94
CA LEU A 415 -7.83 -19.71 -15.71
C LEU A 415 -7.09 -20.70 -14.80
N ALA A 416 -6.84 -21.91 -15.30
CA ALA A 416 -6.12 -22.95 -14.58
C ALA A 416 -4.71 -23.16 -15.15
N ASN A 417 -3.76 -23.53 -14.29
CA ASN A 417 -2.44 -23.97 -14.74
C ASN A 417 -2.50 -25.39 -15.32
N LYS A 418 -2.36 -25.51 -16.64
CA LYS A 418 -2.40 -26.79 -17.35
C LYS A 418 -1.20 -27.69 -17.07
N TYR A 419 -0.09 -27.12 -16.58
CA TYR A 419 1.17 -27.81 -16.33
C TYR A 419 1.50 -27.90 -14.83
N CYS A 420 0.48 -27.90 -13.97
CA CYS A 420 0.64 -28.07 -12.54
C CYS A 420 1.15 -29.47 -12.17
N GLN A 421 1.86 -29.58 -11.03
CA GLN A 421 2.31 -30.87 -10.49
C GLN A 421 1.15 -31.68 -9.91
N ASP A 422 0.22 -31.00 -9.24
CA ASP A 422 -0.97 -31.58 -8.62
C ASP A 422 -2.23 -30.92 -9.21
N PRO A 423 -2.93 -31.60 -10.14
CA PRO A 423 -4.16 -31.11 -10.75
C PRO A 423 -5.31 -30.94 -9.75
N ASP A 424 -5.42 -31.82 -8.75
CA ASP A 424 -6.49 -31.76 -7.76
C ASP A 424 -6.35 -30.51 -6.88
N ALA A 425 -5.12 -30.16 -6.49
CA ALA A 425 -4.84 -28.94 -5.72
C ALA A 425 -5.13 -27.65 -6.51
N GLU A 426 -4.78 -27.61 -7.80
CA GLU A 426 -5.08 -26.46 -8.68
C GLU A 426 -6.60 -26.30 -8.87
N ASP A 427 -7.33 -27.40 -9.10
CA ASP A 427 -8.79 -27.39 -9.22
C ASP A 427 -9.45 -26.94 -7.92
N ALA A 428 -9.00 -27.45 -6.77
CA ALA A 428 -9.50 -27.01 -5.46
C ALA A 428 -9.29 -25.50 -5.26
N ALA A 429 -8.13 -24.95 -5.63
CA ALA A 429 -7.88 -23.51 -5.57
C ALA A 429 -8.80 -22.72 -6.50
N ASN A 430 -9.08 -23.21 -7.71
CA ASN A 430 -10.00 -22.58 -8.66
C ASN A 430 -11.45 -22.62 -8.17
N ILE A 431 -11.90 -23.74 -7.61
CA ILE A 431 -13.23 -23.87 -6.99
C ILE A 431 -13.38 -22.87 -5.84
N MET A 432 -12.35 -22.71 -4.98
CA MET A 432 -12.37 -21.72 -3.91
C MET A 432 -12.45 -20.28 -4.42
N ARG A 433 -11.81 -19.97 -5.56
CA ARG A 433 -11.96 -18.65 -6.23
C ARG A 433 -13.40 -18.43 -6.67
N VAL A 434 -14.04 -19.43 -7.27
CA VAL A 434 -15.47 -19.35 -7.67
C VAL A 434 -16.37 -19.13 -6.47
N ILE A 435 -16.18 -19.87 -5.38
CA ILE A 435 -16.94 -19.68 -4.14
C ILE A 435 -16.79 -18.24 -3.64
N SER A 436 -15.58 -17.69 -3.64
CA SER A 436 -15.33 -16.30 -3.23
C SER A 436 -16.05 -15.28 -4.12
N ILE A 437 -16.02 -15.47 -5.44
CA ILE A 437 -16.69 -14.59 -6.41
C ILE A 437 -18.21 -14.65 -6.21
N LYS A 438 -18.78 -15.86 -6.15
CA LYS A 438 -20.22 -16.05 -5.97
C LYS A 438 -20.71 -15.53 -4.64
N ASN A 439 -19.97 -15.76 -3.56
CA ASN A 439 -20.30 -15.21 -2.24
C ASN A 439 -20.25 -13.67 -2.19
N TYR A 440 -19.47 -13.02 -3.07
CA TYR A 440 -19.47 -11.56 -3.20
C TYR A 440 -20.57 -11.06 -4.15
N SER A 441 -20.81 -11.76 -5.25
CA SER A 441 -21.85 -11.46 -6.23
C SER A 441 -22.44 -12.76 -6.78
N ASP A 442 -23.68 -13.07 -6.39
CA ASP A 442 -24.34 -14.30 -6.80
C ASP A 442 -24.77 -14.29 -8.28
N ASP A 443 -25.06 -13.10 -8.81
CA ASP A 443 -25.64 -12.91 -10.14
C ASP A 443 -24.60 -12.88 -11.29
N ILE A 444 -23.31 -12.75 -10.98
CA ILE A 444 -22.25 -12.69 -11.99
C ILE A 444 -22.08 -14.01 -12.73
N ARG A 445 -21.88 -13.96 -14.06
CA ARG A 445 -21.50 -15.13 -14.85
C ARG A 445 -20.06 -15.56 -14.56
N VAL A 446 -19.83 -16.82 -14.21
CA VAL A 446 -18.49 -17.35 -13.95
C VAL A 446 -18.14 -18.48 -14.90
N ILE A 447 -17.01 -18.34 -15.60
CA ILE A 447 -16.44 -19.37 -16.48
C ILE A 447 -15.15 -19.86 -15.87
N ILE A 448 -15.08 -21.15 -15.55
CA ILE A 448 -13.93 -21.76 -14.87
C ILE A 448 -13.31 -22.88 -15.71
N GLN A 449 -11.98 -22.91 -15.73
CA GLN A 449 -11.23 -24.06 -16.24
C GLN A 449 -10.93 -25.04 -15.10
N LEU A 450 -11.23 -26.32 -15.32
CA LEU A 450 -10.85 -27.43 -14.45
C LEU A 450 -9.97 -28.42 -15.19
N MET A 451 -9.07 -29.07 -14.47
CA MET A 451 -8.18 -30.09 -14.99
C MET A 451 -8.83 -31.46 -14.98
N GLN A 452 -9.50 -31.86 -13.89
CA GLN A 452 -10.10 -33.17 -13.74
C GLN A 452 -11.64 -33.13 -13.73
N TYR A 453 -12.23 -34.24 -14.19
CA TYR A 453 -13.68 -34.34 -14.34
C TYR A 453 -14.41 -34.49 -13.00
N HIS A 454 -13.89 -35.27 -12.06
CA HIS A 454 -14.57 -35.51 -10.77
C HIS A 454 -14.74 -34.23 -9.95
N ASN A 455 -13.81 -33.28 -10.07
CA ASN A 455 -13.87 -32.00 -9.36
C ASN A 455 -15.02 -31.09 -9.84
N LYS A 456 -15.57 -31.34 -11.04
CA LYS A 456 -16.74 -30.62 -11.58
C LYS A 456 -17.98 -30.76 -10.69
N ALA A 457 -18.12 -31.89 -9.98
CA ALA A 457 -19.25 -32.13 -9.08
C ALA A 457 -19.32 -31.12 -7.92
N TYR A 458 -18.17 -30.63 -7.44
CA TYR A 458 -18.14 -29.66 -6.34
C TYR A 458 -18.73 -28.31 -6.73
N LEU A 459 -18.59 -27.89 -8.00
CA LEU A 459 -19.17 -26.63 -8.49
C LEU A 459 -20.70 -26.70 -8.55
N LEU A 460 -21.26 -27.86 -8.93
CA LEU A 460 -22.71 -28.07 -8.99
C LEU A 460 -23.37 -28.08 -7.60
N ASN A 461 -22.58 -28.29 -6.53
CA ASN A 461 -23.05 -28.23 -5.16
C ASN A 461 -23.10 -26.79 -4.61
N ILE A 462 -22.56 -25.81 -5.32
CA ILE A 462 -22.60 -24.40 -4.91
C ILE A 462 -24.02 -23.87 -5.19
N PRO A 463 -24.73 -23.31 -4.20
CA PRO A 463 -26.13 -22.91 -4.36
C PRO A 463 -26.32 -21.77 -5.39
N SER A 464 -25.36 -20.85 -5.46
CA SER A 464 -25.38 -19.72 -6.40
C SER A 464 -24.91 -20.11 -7.82
N TRP A 465 -24.46 -21.35 -8.03
CA TRP A 465 -24.01 -21.82 -9.35
C TRP A 465 -25.21 -22.16 -10.22
N ASN A 466 -25.34 -21.47 -11.35
CA ASN A 466 -26.47 -21.65 -12.24
C ASN A 466 -26.05 -21.67 -13.71
N TRP A 467 -26.04 -22.88 -14.29
CA TRP A 467 -25.73 -23.10 -15.70
C TRP A 467 -26.71 -22.37 -16.65
N LYS A 468 -27.96 -22.10 -16.24
CA LYS A 468 -28.93 -21.34 -17.05
C LYS A 468 -28.56 -19.87 -17.20
N ARG A 469 -27.78 -19.33 -16.25
CA ARG A 469 -27.25 -17.95 -16.30
C ARG A 469 -25.92 -17.87 -17.08
N GLY A 470 -25.42 -19.01 -17.58
CA GLY A 470 -24.16 -19.09 -18.32
C GLY A 470 -22.94 -19.38 -17.44
N ASP A 471 -23.14 -19.89 -16.22
CA ASP A 471 -22.03 -20.42 -15.42
C ASP A 471 -21.52 -21.72 -16.05
N ASP A 472 -20.31 -21.66 -16.63
CA ASP A 472 -19.78 -22.71 -17.49
C ASP A 472 -18.50 -23.31 -16.91
N VAL A 473 -18.40 -24.65 -16.95
CA VAL A 473 -17.20 -25.39 -16.55
C VAL A 473 -16.52 -25.98 -17.77
N ILE A 474 -15.29 -25.53 -18.04
CA ILE A 474 -14.44 -26.05 -19.10
C ILE A 474 -13.49 -27.07 -18.48
N CYS A 475 -13.83 -28.36 -18.57
CA CYS A 475 -12.96 -29.43 -18.10
C CYS A 475 -11.97 -29.85 -19.22
N VAL A 476 -10.68 -29.58 -19.00
CA VAL A 476 -9.61 -29.84 -19.98
C VAL A 476 -9.48 -31.33 -20.27
N SER A 477 -9.50 -32.20 -19.24
CA SER A 477 -9.40 -33.65 -19.45
C SER A 477 -10.59 -34.23 -20.19
N GLU A 478 -11.80 -33.75 -19.89
CA GLU A 478 -13.05 -34.17 -20.56
C GLU A 478 -12.98 -33.85 -22.06
N LEU A 479 -12.67 -32.59 -22.41
CA LEU A 479 -12.58 -32.15 -23.81
C LEU A 479 -11.42 -32.84 -24.56
N LYS A 480 -10.24 -32.92 -23.93
CA LYS A 480 -9.05 -33.53 -24.56
C LYS A 480 -9.30 -35.00 -24.90
N LEU A 481 -9.77 -35.79 -23.92
CA LEU A 481 -10.04 -37.22 -24.14
C LEU A 481 -11.23 -37.43 -25.07
N GLY A 482 -12.25 -36.57 -25.00
CA GLY A 482 -13.39 -36.60 -25.92
C GLY A 482 -12.99 -36.40 -27.38
N PHE A 483 -12.14 -35.41 -27.67
CA PHE A 483 -11.64 -35.17 -29.03
C PHE A 483 -10.77 -36.30 -29.55
N ILE A 484 -9.92 -36.88 -28.69
CA ILE A 484 -9.10 -38.04 -29.07
C ILE A 484 -10.01 -39.25 -29.36
N ALA A 485 -10.99 -39.52 -28.51
CA ALA A 485 -11.94 -40.63 -28.70
C ALA A 485 -12.75 -40.49 -30.00
N GLN A 486 -13.21 -39.27 -30.34
CA GLN A 486 -13.89 -39.03 -31.62
C GLN A 486 -12.93 -39.15 -32.82
N SER A 487 -11.66 -38.78 -32.66
CA SER A 487 -10.63 -38.99 -33.68
C SER A 487 -10.38 -40.48 -33.96
N CYS A 488 -10.61 -41.37 -32.99
CA CYS A 488 -10.59 -42.82 -33.23
C CYS A 488 -11.74 -43.30 -34.13
N LEU A 489 -12.89 -42.62 -34.12
CA LEU A 489 -14.03 -42.93 -35.01
C LEU A 489 -13.84 -42.31 -36.40
N ALA A 490 -13.37 -41.06 -36.43
CA ALA A 490 -13.13 -40.30 -37.65
C ALA A 490 -11.76 -39.60 -37.56
N PRO A 491 -10.70 -40.19 -38.17
CA PRO A 491 -9.35 -39.63 -38.13
C PRO A 491 -9.32 -38.17 -38.61
N GLY A 492 -8.70 -37.29 -37.82
CA GLY A 492 -8.62 -35.85 -38.12
C GLY A 492 -9.76 -35.02 -37.52
N PHE A 493 -10.73 -35.63 -36.83
CA PHE A 493 -11.79 -34.91 -36.13
C PHE A 493 -11.25 -33.94 -35.07
N SER A 494 -10.23 -34.36 -34.30
CA SER A 494 -9.63 -33.52 -33.26
C SER A 494 -9.03 -32.23 -33.82
N THR A 495 -8.34 -32.31 -34.96
CA THR A 495 -7.75 -31.14 -35.64
C THR A 495 -8.82 -30.25 -36.25
N MET A 496 -9.87 -30.84 -36.83
CA MET A 496 -11.02 -30.07 -37.35
C MET A 496 -11.68 -29.25 -36.23
N MET A 497 -12.03 -29.89 -35.11
CA MET A 497 -12.66 -29.20 -33.98
C MET A 497 -11.74 -28.15 -33.34
N ALA A 498 -10.44 -28.44 -33.21
CA ALA A 498 -9.48 -27.48 -32.66
C ALA A 498 -9.37 -26.22 -33.52
N ASN A 499 -9.42 -26.36 -34.85
CA ASN A 499 -9.40 -25.21 -35.76
C ASN A 499 -10.71 -24.40 -35.67
N LEU A 500 -11.87 -25.04 -35.54
CA LEU A 500 -13.17 -24.35 -35.45
C LEU A 500 -13.34 -23.47 -34.20
N PHE A 501 -12.59 -23.73 -33.12
CA PHE A 501 -12.62 -22.96 -31.88
C PHE A 501 -11.46 -21.96 -31.75
N ALA A 502 -10.40 -22.12 -32.52
CA ALA A 502 -9.27 -21.22 -32.50
C ALA A 502 -9.51 -20.11 -33.52
N MET A 503 -9.61 -18.86 -33.07
CA MET A 503 -9.77 -17.74 -33.99
C MET A 503 -8.49 -17.56 -34.80
N ARG A 504 -8.62 -17.64 -36.13
CA ARG A 504 -7.50 -17.57 -37.06
C ARG A 504 -7.90 -16.84 -38.33
N SER A 505 -7.22 -15.73 -38.60
CA SER A 505 -7.20 -15.15 -39.93
C SER A 505 -6.32 -15.99 -40.86
N TYR A 506 -6.87 -16.37 -42.02
CA TYR A 506 -6.12 -17.11 -43.04
C TYR A 506 -5.55 -16.15 -44.09
N LYS A 507 -4.33 -16.42 -44.55
CA LYS A 507 -3.70 -15.75 -45.70
C LYS A 507 -3.12 -16.81 -46.61
N THR A 508 -3.75 -17.01 -47.76
CA THR A 508 -3.22 -17.90 -48.81
C THR A 508 -2.07 -17.22 -49.53
N SER A 509 -1.04 -17.98 -49.90
CA SER A 509 0.07 -17.46 -50.71
C SER A 509 0.27 -18.34 -51.95
N PRO A 510 0.65 -17.73 -53.10
CA PRO A 510 0.90 -18.50 -54.32
C PRO A 510 2.13 -19.40 -54.20
N ASP A 511 3.03 -19.12 -53.25
CA ASP A 511 4.25 -19.90 -53.00
C ASP A 511 4.00 -21.16 -52.15
N MET A 512 2.82 -21.27 -51.52
CA MET A 512 2.46 -22.43 -50.70
C MET A 512 1.89 -23.58 -51.56
N PRO A 513 2.17 -24.85 -51.19
CA PRO A 513 1.52 -26.00 -51.79
C PRO A 513 -0.02 -25.91 -51.76
N ALA A 514 -0.67 -26.43 -52.79
CA ALA A 514 -2.14 -26.36 -52.93
C ALA A 514 -2.88 -26.92 -51.69
N TRP A 515 -2.46 -28.08 -51.17
CA TRP A 515 -3.09 -28.69 -49.99
C TRP A 515 -3.00 -27.80 -48.74
N GLN A 516 -1.93 -27.00 -48.62
CA GLN A 516 -1.74 -26.10 -47.49
C GLN A 516 -2.65 -24.88 -47.62
N ASN A 517 -2.83 -24.35 -48.83
CA ASN A 517 -3.80 -23.28 -49.08
C ASN A 517 -5.24 -23.74 -48.80
N ASP A 518 -5.60 -24.97 -49.20
CA ASP A 518 -6.91 -25.55 -48.90
C ASP A 518 -7.10 -25.76 -47.39
N TYR A 519 -6.07 -26.26 -46.70
CA TYR A 519 -6.09 -26.40 -45.25
C TYR A 519 -6.24 -25.05 -44.54
N LEU A 520 -5.49 -24.03 -44.96
CA LEU A 520 -5.58 -22.68 -44.39
C LEU A 520 -6.97 -22.07 -44.59
N CYS A 521 -7.59 -22.30 -45.74
CA CYS A 521 -8.99 -21.92 -45.97
C CYS A 521 -9.93 -22.58 -44.95
N GLY A 522 -9.72 -23.87 -44.67
CA GLY A 522 -10.46 -24.59 -43.62
C GLY A 522 -10.18 -24.08 -42.20
N THR A 523 -8.98 -23.57 -41.92
CA THR A 523 -8.65 -22.99 -40.60
C THR A 523 -9.33 -21.66 -40.32
N GLY A 524 -9.78 -20.94 -41.35
CA GLY A 524 -10.55 -19.70 -41.18
C GLY A 524 -12.05 -19.93 -40.99
N MET A 525 -12.49 -21.18 -40.89
CA MET A 525 -13.88 -21.51 -40.59
C MET A 525 -14.07 -21.60 -39.08
N GLU A 526 -15.14 -20.99 -38.56
CA GLU A 526 -15.41 -20.89 -37.13
C GLU A 526 -16.87 -21.23 -36.84
N MET A 527 -17.17 -21.56 -35.58
CA MET A 527 -18.54 -21.81 -35.13
C MET A 527 -19.22 -20.55 -34.61
N TYR A 528 -20.41 -20.29 -35.15
CA TYR A 528 -21.23 -19.14 -34.81
C TYR A 528 -22.65 -19.55 -34.45
N THR A 529 -23.32 -18.71 -33.67
CA THR A 529 -24.71 -18.89 -33.29
C THR A 529 -25.52 -17.69 -33.74
N GLU A 530 -26.59 -17.91 -34.48
CA GLU A 530 -27.47 -16.85 -34.95
C GLU A 530 -28.92 -17.28 -35.01
N SER A 531 -29.84 -16.32 -34.92
CA SER A 531 -31.27 -16.61 -35.05
C SER A 531 -31.66 -16.83 -36.51
N LEU A 532 -32.50 -17.83 -36.78
CA LEU A 532 -33.07 -18.06 -38.10
C LEU A 532 -34.18 -17.06 -38.40
N SER A 533 -34.25 -16.58 -39.65
CA SER A 533 -35.32 -15.68 -40.08
C SER A 533 -36.70 -16.35 -40.07
N ALA A 534 -37.76 -15.53 -40.07
CA ALA A 534 -39.14 -16.00 -40.17
C ALA A 534 -39.41 -16.84 -41.43
N SER A 535 -38.60 -16.69 -42.49
CA SER A 535 -38.74 -17.46 -43.73
C SER A 535 -38.45 -18.95 -43.54
N PHE A 536 -37.71 -19.34 -42.50
CA PHE A 536 -37.40 -20.73 -42.19
C PHE A 536 -38.50 -21.43 -41.38
N THR A 537 -39.49 -20.68 -40.88
CA THR A 537 -40.57 -21.23 -40.04
C THR A 537 -41.37 -22.29 -40.79
N GLY A 538 -41.54 -23.46 -40.17
CA GLY A 538 -42.28 -24.59 -40.72
C GLY A 538 -41.50 -25.46 -41.72
N MET A 539 -40.26 -25.08 -42.08
CA MET A 539 -39.37 -25.92 -42.87
C MET A 539 -38.81 -27.07 -42.03
N THR A 540 -38.49 -28.19 -42.71
CA THR A 540 -37.72 -29.27 -42.07
C THR A 540 -36.24 -28.91 -42.01
N PHE A 541 -35.52 -29.43 -41.03
CA PHE A 541 -34.08 -29.16 -40.89
C PHE A 541 -33.27 -29.42 -42.19
N PRO A 542 -33.44 -30.52 -42.93
CA PRO A 542 -32.70 -30.74 -44.17
C PRO A 542 -32.99 -29.69 -45.25
N GLN A 543 -34.24 -29.22 -45.36
CA GLN A 543 -34.61 -28.16 -46.32
C GLN A 543 -33.97 -26.83 -45.94
N ALA A 544 -33.94 -26.51 -44.65
CA ALA A 544 -33.27 -25.31 -44.16
C ALA A 544 -31.75 -25.39 -44.35
N ALA A 545 -31.13 -26.53 -44.03
CA ALA A 545 -29.71 -26.75 -44.22
C ALA A 545 -29.30 -26.68 -45.71
N GLU A 546 -30.11 -27.25 -46.61
CA GLU A 546 -29.91 -27.14 -48.06
C GLU A 546 -29.98 -25.67 -48.53
N LEU A 547 -30.98 -24.93 -48.07
CA LEU A 547 -31.11 -23.51 -48.40
C LEU A 547 -29.91 -22.70 -47.89
N CYS A 548 -29.51 -22.91 -46.63
CA CYS A 548 -28.34 -22.26 -46.04
C CYS A 548 -27.07 -22.57 -46.83
N PHE A 549 -26.86 -23.83 -47.21
CA PHE A 549 -25.65 -24.24 -47.91
C PHE A 549 -25.60 -23.77 -49.37
N VAL A 550 -26.70 -23.94 -50.11
CA VAL A 550 -26.75 -23.62 -51.55
C VAL A 550 -26.83 -22.12 -51.81
N LYS A 551 -27.72 -21.41 -51.08
CA LYS A 551 -27.99 -19.98 -51.30
C LYS A 551 -27.14 -19.07 -50.42
N LEU A 552 -27.02 -19.38 -49.13
CA LEU A 552 -26.33 -18.50 -48.18
C LEU A 552 -24.85 -18.83 -48.04
N LYS A 553 -24.38 -19.98 -48.55
CA LYS A 553 -23.01 -20.50 -48.34
C LYS A 553 -22.67 -20.68 -46.85
N LEU A 554 -23.66 -21.05 -46.05
CA LEU A 554 -23.52 -21.30 -44.61
C LEU A 554 -23.77 -22.78 -44.30
N LEU A 555 -22.92 -23.39 -43.47
CA LEU A 555 -23.09 -24.77 -43.04
C LEU A 555 -23.86 -24.82 -41.71
N LEU A 556 -25.15 -25.16 -41.76
CA LEU A 556 -25.99 -25.36 -40.57
C LEU A 556 -25.75 -26.74 -39.94
N LEU A 557 -25.34 -26.78 -38.67
CA LEU A 557 -25.03 -28.02 -37.93
C LEU A 557 -26.15 -28.47 -36.99
N ALA A 558 -26.68 -27.53 -36.22
CA ALA A 558 -27.62 -27.81 -35.15
C ALA A 558 -28.63 -26.68 -35.00
N ILE A 559 -29.77 -26.99 -34.38
CA ILE A 559 -30.79 -26.02 -34.00
C ILE A 559 -31.17 -26.21 -32.53
N GLU A 560 -31.51 -25.12 -31.88
CA GLU A 560 -32.13 -25.15 -30.55
C GLU A 560 -33.61 -25.52 -30.67
N VAL A 561 -34.02 -26.57 -29.97
CA VAL A 561 -35.40 -27.05 -29.96
C VAL A 561 -35.99 -26.86 -28.57
N ALA A 562 -37.04 -26.04 -28.48
CA ALA A 562 -37.84 -25.93 -27.27
C ALA A 562 -38.64 -27.23 -27.06
N VAL A 563 -38.64 -27.77 -25.84
CA VAL A 563 -39.39 -28.98 -25.48
C VAL A 563 -40.71 -28.53 -24.82
N ASP A 564 -41.85 -29.04 -25.31
CA ASP A 564 -43.20 -28.59 -24.92
C ASP A 564 -43.56 -28.77 -23.42
N ASP A 565 -42.78 -29.52 -22.63
CA ASP A 565 -43.07 -29.88 -21.23
C ASP A 565 -42.50 -28.92 -20.17
N GLY A 566 -42.18 -27.67 -20.52
CA GLY A 566 -41.49 -26.76 -19.59
C GLY A 566 -40.06 -27.21 -19.24
N ALA A 567 -39.55 -28.19 -19.99
CA ALA A 567 -38.17 -28.63 -19.95
C ALA A 567 -37.29 -27.69 -20.79
N ASP A 568 -36.03 -27.58 -20.37
CA ASP A 568 -35.05 -26.69 -20.98
C ASP A 568 -34.86 -26.96 -22.48
N SER A 569 -34.53 -25.90 -23.23
CA SER A 569 -34.22 -26.00 -24.64
C SER A 569 -33.03 -26.92 -24.88
N LYS A 570 -33.14 -27.79 -25.88
CA LYS A 570 -32.09 -28.77 -26.21
C LYS A 570 -31.46 -28.43 -27.54
N ILE A 571 -30.14 -28.50 -27.60
CA ILE A 571 -29.39 -28.39 -28.86
C ILE A 571 -29.51 -29.73 -29.59
N ALA A 572 -30.22 -29.73 -30.72
CA ALA A 572 -30.38 -30.91 -31.57
C ALA A 572 -29.40 -30.84 -32.74
N ILE A 573 -28.41 -31.72 -32.75
CA ILE A 573 -27.43 -31.86 -33.84
C ILE A 573 -28.05 -32.69 -34.96
N ASN A 574 -28.11 -32.13 -36.17
CA ASN A 574 -28.69 -32.75 -37.36
C ASN A 574 -30.01 -33.52 -37.11
N PRO A 575 -31.09 -32.83 -36.65
CA PRO A 575 -32.34 -33.48 -36.32
C PRO A 575 -33.03 -34.12 -37.54
N LYS A 576 -33.73 -35.24 -37.30
CA LYS A 576 -34.52 -35.94 -38.33
C LYS A 576 -35.71 -35.08 -38.79
N LYS A 577 -36.23 -35.36 -40.01
CA LYS A 577 -37.32 -34.65 -40.72
C LYS A 577 -38.62 -34.36 -39.93
N LYS A 578 -38.81 -34.97 -38.75
CA LYS A 578 -40.00 -34.74 -37.90
C LYS A 578 -39.98 -33.38 -37.21
N ILE A 579 -38.80 -32.82 -36.94
CA ILE A 579 -38.67 -31.53 -36.25
C ILE A 579 -38.79 -30.40 -37.28
N LYS A 580 -39.73 -29.49 -37.03
CA LYS A 580 -39.92 -28.26 -37.82
C LYS A 580 -39.31 -27.09 -37.07
N ILE A 581 -38.78 -26.14 -37.83
CA ILE A 581 -38.20 -24.92 -37.29
C ILE A 581 -39.33 -23.99 -36.82
N THR A 582 -39.24 -23.52 -35.58
CA THR A 582 -40.15 -22.53 -34.99
C THR A 582 -39.58 -21.12 -35.15
N LEU A 583 -40.42 -20.11 -34.91
CA LEU A 583 -39.97 -18.72 -34.94
C LEU A 583 -38.89 -18.49 -33.87
N ASN A 584 -37.85 -17.71 -34.19
CA ASN A 584 -36.71 -17.41 -33.33
C ASN A 584 -35.90 -18.64 -32.88
N THR A 585 -35.89 -19.71 -33.68
CA THR A 585 -34.97 -20.83 -33.46
C THR A 585 -33.52 -20.37 -33.64
N GLN A 586 -32.67 -20.63 -32.65
CA GLN A 586 -31.23 -20.39 -32.78
C GLN A 586 -30.57 -21.52 -33.59
N GLY A 587 -29.82 -21.15 -34.61
CA GLY A 587 -29.03 -22.05 -35.45
C GLY A 587 -27.55 -21.97 -35.12
N PHE A 588 -26.88 -23.12 -35.19
CA PHE A 588 -25.43 -23.25 -35.04
C PHE A 588 -24.81 -23.46 -36.41
N PHE A 589 -23.94 -22.54 -36.81
CA PHE A 589 -23.37 -22.49 -38.15
C PHE A 589 -21.84 -22.62 -38.12
N ILE A 590 -21.28 -23.16 -39.20
CA ILE A 590 -19.86 -22.95 -39.55
C ILE A 590 -19.80 -21.94 -40.71
N ALA A 591 -19.02 -20.88 -40.53
CA ALA A 591 -18.81 -19.82 -41.53
C ALA A 591 -17.44 -19.16 -41.32
N GLN A 592 -17.05 -18.24 -42.21
CA GLN A 592 -15.76 -17.54 -42.10
C GLN A 592 -15.80 -16.34 -41.14
N SER A 593 -16.97 -15.71 -40.96
CA SER A 593 -17.11 -14.56 -40.07
C SER A 593 -18.53 -14.44 -39.52
N ALA A 594 -18.68 -13.71 -38.41
CA ALA A 594 -20.00 -13.43 -37.81
C ALA A 594 -20.94 -12.72 -38.79
N ASP A 595 -20.42 -11.79 -39.59
CA ASP A 595 -21.21 -11.02 -40.57
C ASP A 595 -21.79 -11.89 -41.69
N GLU A 596 -21.09 -12.96 -42.08
CA GLU A 596 -21.62 -13.94 -43.02
C GLU A 596 -22.85 -14.66 -42.47
N VAL A 597 -22.85 -14.96 -41.17
CA VAL A 597 -23.92 -15.73 -40.53
C VAL A 597 -25.19 -14.88 -40.38
N LYS A 598 -25.05 -13.55 -40.24
CA LYS A 598 -26.20 -12.60 -40.23
C LYS A 598 -27.09 -12.69 -41.46
N ARG A 599 -26.58 -13.22 -42.59
CA ARG A 599 -27.40 -13.50 -43.78
C ARG A 599 -28.55 -14.46 -43.47
N ALA A 600 -28.37 -15.41 -42.55
CA ALA A 600 -29.42 -16.33 -42.12
C ALA A 600 -30.57 -15.60 -41.42
N TRP A 601 -30.27 -14.55 -40.66
CA TRP A 601 -31.28 -13.70 -40.01
C TRP A 601 -31.98 -12.76 -41.00
N PHE A 602 -31.24 -12.18 -41.95
CA PHE A 602 -31.80 -11.23 -42.93
C PHE A 602 -32.52 -11.89 -44.10
N TYR A 603 -32.41 -13.21 -44.26
CA TYR A 603 -32.97 -13.90 -45.42
C TYR A 603 -34.51 -13.80 -45.46
N CYS A 604 -35.03 -13.24 -46.55
CA CYS A 604 -36.45 -13.14 -46.82
C CYS A 604 -36.75 -13.79 -48.16
N LYS A 605 -37.63 -14.79 -48.18
CA LYS A 605 -37.97 -15.53 -49.41
C LYS A 605 -38.43 -14.59 -50.52
N ASN A 606 -39.41 -13.72 -50.25
CA ASN A 606 -39.96 -12.81 -51.26
C ASN A 606 -38.95 -11.78 -51.80
N CYS A 607 -38.02 -11.36 -50.94
CA CYS A 607 -37.09 -10.28 -51.24
C CYS A 607 -35.77 -10.84 -51.89
N HIS A 608 -35.36 -12.09 -51.58
CA HIS A 608 -34.02 -12.63 -51.90
C HIS A 608 -34.00 -13.94 -52.70
N GLU A 609 -35.14 -14.51 -53.10
CA GLU A 609 -35.20 -15.80 -53.79
C GLU A 609 -34.43 -15.81 -55.14
N ASP A 610 -34.51 -14.72 -55.90
CA ASP A 610 -33.87 -14.59 -57.22
C ASP A 610 -32.41 -14.11 -57.19
N ILE A 611 -31.90 -13.73 -56.02
CA ILE A 611 -30.53 -13.22 -55.87
C ILE A 611 -29.55 -14.40 -55.99
N LYS A 612 -28.54 -14.24 -56.86
CA LYS A 612 -27.45 -15.23 -57.05
C LYS A 612 -26.22 -14.91 -56.20
N ASP A 613 -25.87 -13.63 -56.06
CA ASP A 613 -24.72 -13.21 -55.26
C ASP A 613 -25.11 -13.05 -53.79
N GLU A 614 -24.49 -13.86 -52.93
CA GLU A 614 -24.78 -13.90 -51.49
C GLU A 614 -24.46 -12.59 -50.76
N LYS A 615 -23.58 -11.75 -51.31
CA LYS A 615 -23.19 -10.44 -50.74
C LYS A 615 -24.31 -9.39 -50.82
N LEU A 616 -25.30 -9.60 -51.68
CA LEU A 616 -26.45 -8.70 -51.83
C LEU A 616 -27.57 -9.00 -50.82
N ILE A 617 -27.46 -10.09 -50.06
CA ILE A 617 -28.42 -10.49 -49.03
C ILE A 617 -28.20 -9.63 -47.78
N LYS A 618 -28.88 -8.48 -47.75
CA LYS A 618 -28.87 -7.52 -46.64
C LYS A 618 -30.25 -7.37 -46.02
N LYS A 619 -30.34 -6.64 -44.90
CA LYS A 619 -31.59 -6.38 -44.20
C LYS A 619 -32.66 -5.81 -45.13
N CYS A 620 -33.70 -6.59 -45.39
CA CYS A 620 -34.81 -6.18 -46.25
C CYS A 620 -35.85 -5.32 -45.48
N LYS A 621 -36.58 -4.46 -46.20
CA LYS A 621 -37.68 -3.65 -45.64
C LYS A 621 -39.01 -4.43 -45.50
N CYS A 622 -39.03 -5.69 -45.93
CA CYS A 622 -40.14 -6.61 -45.75
C CYS A 622 -40.52 -6.61 -44.23
N LYS A 623 -41.70 -6.07 -43.83
CA LYS A 623 -42.12 -6.05 -42.41
C LYS A 623 -42.22 -7.52 -41.95
N ASN A 624 -41.48 -7.90 -40.90
CA ASN A 624 -41.74 -9.15 -40.17
C ASN A 624 -43.19 -9.10 -39.67
N ARG A 625 -44.13 -9.61 -40.49
CA ARG A 625 -45.52 -9.80 -40.06
C ARG A 625 -45.47 -10.84 -38.94
N LYS A 626 -45.90 -10.39 -37.76
CA LYS A 626 -46.06 -11.18 -36.54
C LYS A 626 -46.74 -12.51 -36.81
#